data_AF-A0A512N4I2-F1
#
_entry.id   AF-A0A512N4I2-F1
#
_cell.length_a   1.000
_cell.length_b   1.000
_cell.length_c   1.000
_cell.angle_alpha   90.00
_cell.angle_beta   90.00
_cell.angle_gamma   90.00
#
_symmetry.space_group_name_H-M   'P 1'
#
loop_
_entity.id
_entity.type
_entity.pdbx_description
1 polymer ?
#
loop_
_entity_poly.entity_id
_entity_poly.type
_entity_poly.pdbx_seq_one_letter_code
_entity_poly.pdbx_strand_id
1 'polypeptide(L)'
;MSDVSQFAQPQMSQPALDGLAEGNLFVELQVPSWPPPVTQTLLRNRDAHSGLTIRAKPSGRLRVELVRAGYPPLVVRTVHLRLRAPGLLRLNVAWRGDVAAVAAGGRIIGSSSEAIPDGVASPETIEETIAPLDHVGNQRACASRRQHVQALLQGKEVDGEQLERWLTALDDAARSLSDLVELVRQRRHHHLPVMVDTLVRLTCGDGAVLQQCAGLFDVPLTVYASPAPPQVTSPALLLAAAFDVAAARGPRHEFAVDLDVWLHHEHPWLTGRHVPVEALLLAVDAALAPPRFDRVDSEDDRVIRASFGQAEATAALCAFATAVCSVAASVVAAAAGTARTSAGPSLAEATL
;
A
#
# COMPACT_ATOMS: atom_id res chain seq x y z
N MET A 1 56.92 50.94 -43.08
CA MET A 1 56.30 51.11 -41.74
C MET A 1 54.84 50.78 -41.96
N SER A 2 54.49 49.48 -41.89
CA SER A 2 53.79 48.85 -40.74
C SER A 2 52.38 49.44 -40.65
N ASP A 3 51.27 48.76 -40.90
CA ASP A 3 50.85 47.38 -40.63
C ASP A 3 49.68 47.02 -41.55
N VAL A 4 49.41 45.72 -41.72
CA VAL A 4 48.11 45.02 -41.58
C VAL A 4 48.27 43.68 -42.30
N SER A 5 48.90 42.73 -41.60
CA SER A 5 48.88 41.33 -41.96
C SER A 5 47.50 40.75 -41.63
N GLN A 6 46.76 40.38 -42.67
CA GLN A 6 45.57 39.55 -42.59
C GLN A 6 45.98 38.17 -42.04
N PHE A 7 45.79 37.96 -40.73
CA PHE A 7 45.73 36.61 -40.19
C PHE A 7 44.34 36.05 -40.48
N ALA A 8 44.29 35.23 -41.53
CA ALA A 8 43.23 34.24 -41.68
C ALA A 8 43.20 33.39 -40.41
N GLN A 9 42.16 33.58 -39.59
CA GLN A 9 41.87 32.64 -38.53
C GLN A 9 41.53 31.29 -39.18
N PRO A 10 42.08 30.17 -38.68
CA PRO A 10 41.68 28.88 -39.16
C PRO A 10 40.18 28.74 -38.92
N GLN A 11 39.43 28.44 -39.99
CA GLN A 11 38.11 27.85 -39.85
C GLN A 11 38.29 26.61 -38.98
N MET A 12 38.05 26.75 -37.67
CA MET A 12 37.66 25.62 -36.86
C MET A 12 36.35 25.18 -37.47
N SER A 13 36.44 24.19 -38.35
CA SER A 13 35.36 23.28 -38.67
C SER A 13 34.67 22.95 -37.36
N GLN A 14 33.51 23.57 -37.13
CA GLN A 14 32.63 23.28 -36.00
C GLN A 14 32.43 21.76 -36.03
N PRO A 15 32.89 21.03 -35.01
CA PRO A 15 32.55 19.62 -34.92
C PRO A 15 31.05 19.57 -34.65
N ALA A 16 30.29 19.18 -35.67
CA ALA A 16 28.90 18.71 -35.64
C ALA A 16 28.15 19.01 -34.31
N LEU A 17 27.82 20.28 -34.07
CA LEU A 17 27.03 20.70 -32.89
C LEU A 17 25.53 20.41 -33.06
N ASP A 18 25.10 19.97 -34.24
CA ASP A 18 23.70 19.67 -34.54
C ASP A 18 23.20 18.39 -33.87
N GLY A 19 24.08 17.45 -33.49
CA GLY A 19 23.69 16.19 -32.86
C GLY A 19 23.24 16.29 -31.40
N LEU A 20 23.45 17.43 -30.74
CA LEU A 20 23.08 17.68 -29.33
C LEU A 20 21.90 18.65 -29.19
N ALA A 21 21.50 19.30 -30.29
CA ALA A 21 20.37 20.22 -30.34
C ALA A 21 19.04 19.51 -30.09
N GLU A 22 18.97 18.21 -30.33
CA GLU A 22 17.84 17.35 -30.01
C GLU A 22 18.36 16.01 -29.52
N GLY A 23 17.64 15.38 -28.60
CA GLY A 23 17.97 14.05 -28.18
C GLY A 23 16.86 13.39 -27.39
N ASN A 24 16.98 12.09 -27.24
CA ASN A 24 16.03 11.28 -26.49
C ASN A 24 16.76 10.26 -25.62
N LEU A 25 16.33 10.12 -24.36
CA LEU A 25 16.94 9.23 -23.38
C LEU A 25 15.87 8.36 -22.73
N PHE A 26 16.04 7.05 -22.85
CA PHE A 26 15.23 6.06 -22.16
C PHE A 26 15.87 5.68 -20.83
N VAL A 27 15.07 5.72 -19.77
CA VAL A 27 15.49 5.41 -18.41
C VAL A 27 14.54 4.41 -17.80
N GLU A 28 15.11 3.32 -17.30
CA GLU A 28 14.39 2.32 -16.52
C GLU A 28 14.80 2.45 -15.05
N LEU A 29 13.84 2.75 -14.18
CA LEU A 29 14.03 2.81 -12.74
C LEU A 29 13.35 1.62 -12.10
N GLN A 30 14.11 0.77 -11.41
CA GLN A 30 13.51 -0.22 -10.54
C GLN A 30 13.06 0.45 -9.26
N VAL A 31 11.75 0.55 -9.08
CA VAL A 31 11.13 1.26 -7.96
C VAL A 31 10.51 0.24 -7.02
N PRO A 32 11.10 0.00 -5.84
CA PRO A 32 10.62 -1.00 -4.89
C PRO A 32 9.36 -0.57 -4.12
N SER A 33 9.04 0.72 -4.12
CA SER A 33 7.84 1.31 -3.51
C SER A 33 7.66 2.76 -3.98
N TRP A 34 6.43 3.29 -3.94
CA TRP A 34 6.15 4.68 -4.34
C TRP A 34 5.50 5.48 -3.20
N PRO A 35 5.99 6.68 -2.87
CA PRO A 35 7.16 7.36 -3.45
C PRO A 35 8.47 6.63 -3.08
N PRO A 36 9.48 6.58 -3.97
CA PRO A 36 10.69 5.82 -3.72
C PRO A 36 11.47 6.44 -2.55
N PRO A 37 12.07 5.61 -1.68
CA PRO A 37 12.69 6.08 -0.43
C PRO A 37 13.97 6.92 -0.64
N VAL A 38 14.58 6.93 -1.84
CA VAL A 38 15.83 7.67 -2.07
C VAL A 38 15.90 8.27 -3.48
N THR A 39 16.51 9.45 -3.53
CA THR A 39 16.97 10.21 -4.71
C THR A 39 17.97 9.38 -5.55
N GLN A 40 17.52 8.70 -6.61
CA GLN A 40 18.43 7.93 -7.44
C GLN A 40 19.11 8.83 -8.49
N THR A 41 20.43 8.94 -8.39
CA THR A 41 21.25 9.66 -9.38
C THR A 41 21.95 8.62 -10.26
N LEU A 42 22.03 8.93 -11.56
CA LEU A 42 22.93 8.39 -12.59
C LEU A 42 22.37 7.31 -13.53
N LEU A 43 21.91 7.79 -14.69
CA LEU A 43 22.38 7.24 -15.97
C LEU A 43 23.37 8.24 -16.57
N ARG A 44 24.65 7.83 -16.68
CA ARG A 44 25.60 8.44 -17.61
C ARG A 44 25.34 7.77 -18.95
N ASN A 45 24.94 8.54 -19.96
CA ASN A 45 24.85 8.01 -21.31
C ASN A 45 26.26 7.54 -21.73
N ARG A 46 26.33 6.52 -22.62
CA ARG A 46 27.58 5.93 -23.12
C ARG A 46 28.55 6.98 -23.69
N ASP A 47 28.04 8.14 -24.08
CA ASP A 47 28.82 9.21 -24.70
C ASP A 47 29.54 10.14 -23.71
N ALA A 48 29.47 9.92 -22.38
CA ALA A 48 30.17 10.71 -21.34
C ALA A 48 29.85 12.23 -21.25
N HIS A 49 29.14 12.81 -22.21
CA HIS A 49 28.86 14.26 -22.29
C HIS A 49 27.46 14.67 -21.78
N SER A 50 26.63 13.71 -21.34
CA SER A 50 25.28 13.98 -20.81
C SER A 50 25.00 13.14 -19.56
N GLY A 51 24.35 13.74 -18.56
CA GLY A 51 23.96 13.08 -17.30
C GLY A 51 22.52 13.35 -16.93
N LEU A 52 21.81 12.34 -16.46
CA LEU A 52 20.45 12.48 -15.95
C LEU A 52 20.40 12.24 -14.43
N THR A 53 19.76 13.15 -13.72
CA THR A 53 19.43 13.02 -12.30
C THR A 53 17.93 13.00 -12.11
N ILE A 54 17.40 11.99 -11.41
CA ILE A 54 15.97 11.88 -11.13
C ILE A 54 15.76 11.90 -9.62
N ARG A 55 15.06 12.93 -9.13
CA ARG A 55 14.73 13.06 -7.71
C ARG A 55 13.24 12.91 -7.52
N ALA A 56 12.82 11.85 -6.85
CA ALA A 56 11.44 11.75 -6.40
C ALA A 56 11.21 12.58 -5.14
N LYS A 57 10.04 13.21 -5.06
CA LYS A 57 9.56 13.88 -3.86
C LYS A 57 8.57 12.97 -3.12
N PRO A 58 8.42 13.13 -1.79
CA PRO A 58 7.37 12.45 -1.02
C PRO A 58 5.96 12.65 -1.58
N SER A 59 5.72 13.74 -2.32
CA SER A 59 4.44 13.97 -2.99
C SER A 59 4.18 13.05 -4.19
N GLY A 60 5.15 12.27 -4.65
CA GLY A 60 5.07 11.50 -5.89
C GLY A 60 5.34 12.35 -7.14
N ARG A 61 5.95 13.52 -7.02
CA ARG A 61 6.49 14.25 -8.18
C ARG A 61 7.93 13.83 -8.43
N LEU A 62 8.32 13.78 -9.70
CA LEU A 62 9.71 13.68 -10.10
C LEU A 62 10.24 15.08 -10.46
N ARG A 63 11.47 15.34 -10.01
CA ARG A 63 12.33 16.39 -10.56
C ARG A 63 13.36 15.68 -11.42
N VAL A 64 13.25 15.86 -12.72
CA VAL A 64 14.20 15.31 -13.70
C VAL A 64 15.13 16.44 -14.11
N GLU A 65 16.43 16.24 -13.94
CA GLU A 65 17.46 17.22 -14.26
C GLU A 65 18.42 16.62 -15.28
N LEU A 66 18.43 17.20 -16.48
CA LEU A 66 19.29 16.81 -17.60
C LEU A 66 20.47 17.78 -17.67
N VAL A 67 21.67 17.26 -17.44
CA VAL A 67 22.94 17.98 -17.57
C VAL A 67 23.57 17.61 -18.90
N ARG A 68 23.91 18.63 -19.71
CA ARG A 68 24.56 18.46 -21.01
C ARG A 68 25.85 19.26 -21.02
N ALA A 69 26.94 18.70 -21.54
CA ALA A 69 28.21 19.41 -21.63
C ALA A 69 28.06 20.71 -22.44
N GLY A 70 28.45 21.83 -21.86
CA GLY A 70 28.38 23.14 -22.50
C GLY A 70 27.02 23.86 -22.44
N TYR A 71 26.00 23.29 -21.76
CA TYR A 71 24.68 23.91 -21.62
C TYR A 71 24.20 23.97 -20.15
N PRO A 72 23.34 24.93 -19.79
CA PRO A 72 22.65 24.93 -18.50
C PRO A 72 21.81 23.66 -18.28
N PRO A 73 21.68 23.16 -17.03
CA PRO A 73 20.82 22.03 -16.73
C PRO A 73 19.36 22.32 -17.05
N LEU A 74 18.70 21.39 -17.74
CA LEU A 74 17.25 21.44 -17.96
C LEU A 74 16.55 20.72 -16.82
N VAL A 75 15.70 21.46 -16.09
CA VAL A 75 14.94 20.91 -14.96
C VAL A 75 13.47 20.79 -15.35
N VAL A 76 12.99 19.57 -15.42
CA VAL A 76 11.58 19.25 -15.64
C VAL A 76 10.92 18.88 -14.32
N ARG A 77 9.81 19.55 -14.01
CA ARG A 77 8.94 19.20 -12.89
C ARG A 77 7.77 18.39 -13.43
N THR A 78 7.60 17.17 -12.96
CA THR A 78 6.50 16.33 -13.40
C THR A 78 5.23 16.60 -12.58
N VAL A 79 4.10 16.18 -13.14
CA VAL A 79 2.86 15.94 -12.42
C VAL A 79 3.07 14.85 -11.37
N HIS A 80 2.08 14.69 -10.48
CA HIS A 80 2.07 13.60 -9.52
C HIS A 80 1.94 12.26 -10.25
N LEU A 81 2.92 11.39 -10.07
CA LEU A 81 2.88 10.01 -10.53
C LEU A 81 2.41 9.11 -9.39
N ARG A 82 1.84 7.97 -9.77
CA ARG A 82 1.48 6.87 -8.89
C ARG A 82 1.92 5.58 -9.57
N LEU A 83 2.78 4.80 -8.92
CA LEU A 83 3.08 3.44 -9.37
C LEU A 83 2.11 2.47 -8.71
N ARG A 84 1.61 1.52 -9.50
CA ARG A 84 0.59 0.54 -9.07
C ARG A 84 1.20 -0.65 -8.33
N ALA A 85 2.49 -0.92 -8.52
CA ALA A 85 3.25 -1.96 -7.84
C ALA A 85 4.73 -1.57 -7.78
N PRO A 86 5.52 -2.17 -6.88
CA PRO A 86 6.96 -2.25 -7.05
C PRO A 86 7.27 -2.80 -8.44
N GLY A 87 8.06 -2.08 -9.21
CA GLY A 87 8.19 -2.41 -10.62
C GLY A 87 9.16 -1.49 -11.33
N LEU A 88 9.23 -1.68 -12.64
CA LEU A 88 10.15 -0.94 -13.48
C LEU A 88 9.42 0.26 -14.08
N LEU A 89 9.75 1.47 -13.60
CA LEU A 89 9.27 2.72 -14.15
C LEU A 89 10.12 3.09 -15.37
N ARG A 90 9.51 3.04 -16.55
CA ARG A 90 10.10 3.48 -17.81
C ARG A 90 9.79 4.95 -18.04
N LEU A 91 10.83 5.76 -18.17
CA LEU A 91 10.76 7.17 -18.50
C LEU A 91 11.44 7.41 -19.84
N ASN A 92 10.83 8.28 -20.63
CA ASN A 92 11.44 8.82 -21.84
C ASN A 92 11.67 10.31 -21.64
N VAL A 93 12.90 10.77 -21.79
CA VAL A 93 13.27 12.18 -21.65
C VAL A 93 13.75 12.67 -23.01
N ALA A 94 12.90 13.46 -23.66
CA ALA A 94 13.21 14.07 -24.95
C ALA A 94 13.54 15.55 -24.74
N TRP A 95 14.49 16.09 -25.48
CA TRP A 95 14.81 17.51 -25.47
C TRP A 95 15.09 18.03 -26.88
N ARG A 96 14.80 19.32 -27.08
CA ARG A 96 15.24 20.10 -28.23
C ARG A 96 15.61 21.52 -27.77
N GLY A 97 16.84 21.96 -28.04
CA GLY A 97 17.37 23.23 -27.56
C GLY A 97 17.32 23.32 -26.03
N ASP A 98 16.60 24.32 -25.52
CA ASP A 98 16.43 24.54 -24.07
C ASP A 98 15.09 24.01 -23.52
N VAL A 99 14.39 23.20 -24.31
CA VAL A 99 13.11 22.58 -23.92
C VAL A 99 13.30 21.09 -23.75
N ALA A 100 12.75 20.54 -22.66
CA ALA A 100 12.74 19.12 -22.38
C ALA A 100 11.34 18.68 -21.92
N ALA A 101 10.92 17.50 -22.36
CA ALA A 101 9.70 16.84 -21.93
C ALA A 101 10.03 15.45 -21.37
N VAL A 102 9.28 15.06 -20.34
CA VAL A 102 9.37 13.73 -19.72
C VAL A 102 8.06 13.01 -19.97
N ALA A 103 8.15 11.80 -20.52
CA ALA A 103 7.01 10.92 -20.74
C ALA A 103 7.14 9.61 -19.95
N ALA A 104 6.01 9.08 -19.50
CA ALA A 104 5.88 7.80 -18.81
C ALA A 104 4.52 7.18 -19.13
N GLY A 105 4.44 5.86 -19.28
CA GLY A 105 3.17 5.17 -19.57
C GLY A 105 2.44 5.76 -20.79
N GLY A 106 3.21 6.17 -21.78
CA GLY A 106 2.72 6.76 -23.01
C GLY A 106 2.13 8.17 -22.95
N ARG A 107 2.34 8.89 -21.84
CA ARG A 107 1.87 10.27 -21.67
C ARG A 107 3.00 11.20 -21.26
N ILE A 108 2.92 12.46 -21.68
CA ILE A 108 3.83 13.51 -21.17
C ILE A 108 3.41 13.84 -19.74
N ILE A 109 4.34 13.64 -18.83
CA ILE A 109 4.14 13.83 -17.39
C ILE A 109 4.83 15.09 -16.88
N GLY A 110 5.60 15.80 -17.69
CA GLY A 110 6.20 17.10 -17.34
C GLY A 110 6.96 17.70 -18.52
N SER A 111 7.07 19.02 -18.51
CA SER A 111 7.88 19.77 -19.48
C SER A 111 8.63 20.92 -18.78
N SER A 112 9.76 21.36 -19.33
CA SER A 112 10.50 22.54 -18.86
C SER A 112 9.91 23.86 -19.37
N SER A 113 9.01 23.81 -20.35
CA SER A 113 8.26 24.96 -20.89
C SER A 113 6.82 24.55 -21.24
N GLU A 114 5.94 25.52 -21.50
CA GLU A 114 4.56 25.27 -21.94
C GLU A 114 4.49 24.69 -23.37
N ALA A 115 5.56 24.83 -24.16
CA ALA A 115 5.68 24.24 -25.48
C ALA A 115 6.23 22.80 -25.36
N ILE A 116 5.48 21.82 -25.85
CA ILE A 116 5.92 20.42 -25.94
C ILE A 116 6.73 20.26 -27.23
N PRO A 117 7.94 19.64 -27.22
CA PRO A 117 8.69 19.39 -28.45
C PRO A 117 7.92 18.47 -29.41
N ASP A 118 7.87 18.82 -30.69
CA ASP A 118 7.28 17.95 -31.73
C ASP A 118 8.08 16.65 -31.87
N GLY A 119 7.40 15.50 -31.99
CA GLY A 119 8.02 14.19 -32.23
C GLY A 119 8.16 13.27 -31.00
N VAL A 120 7.57 13.61 -29.85
CA VAL A 120 7.55 12.72 -28.67
C VAL A 120 6.66 11.50 -28.94
N ALA A 121 7.28 10.41 -29.41
CA ALA A 121 6.62 9.13 -29.55
C ALA A 121 6.47 8.43 -28.18
N SER A 122 5.23 8.08 -27.87
CA SER A 122 4.86 7.22 -26.74
C SER A 122 4.96 5.75 -27.17
N PRO A 123 5.61 4.84 -26.42
CA PRO A 123 5.53 3.41 -26.72
C PRO A 123 4.08 2.91 -26.62
N GLU A 124 3.63 2.15 -27.63
CA GLU A 124 2.21 1.83 -27.90
C GLU A 124 1.59 0.69 -27.06
N THR A 125 2.34 -0.03 -26.22
CA THR A 125 1.79 -1.25 -25.59
C THR A 125 2.19 -1.41 -24.13
N ILE A 126 1.22 -1.27 -23.24
CA ILE A 126 1.21 -1.87 -21.90
C ILE A 126 -0.22 -2.39 -21.68
N GLU A 127 -0.35 -3.70 -21.48
CA GLU A 127 -1.60 -4.36 -21.13
C GLU A 127 -2.23 -3.68 -19.90
N GLU A 128 -3.49 -3.26 -20.04
CA GLU A 128 -4.33 -2.87 -18.89
C GLU A 128 -4.57 -4.10 -18.03
N THR A 129 -3.63 -4.35 -17.12
CA THR A 129 -3.85 -5.27 -16.01
C THR A 129 -4.84 -4.63 -15.04
N ILE A 130 -5.96 -5.33 -14.81
CA ILE A 130 -6.99 -5.02 -13.83
C ILE A 130 -6.27 -4.76 -12.49
N ALA A 131 -6.53 -3.59 -11.90
CA ALA A 131 -5.74 -2.99 -10.83
C ALA A 131 -5.57 -3.86 -9.57
N PRO A 132 -4.54 -3.58 -8.75
CA PRO A 132 -4.67 -3.64 -7.31
C PRO A 132 -4.73 -2.20 -6.76
N LEU A 133 -5.90 -1.84 -6.22
CA LEU A 133 -6.07 -0.79 -5.21
C LEU A 133 -5.14 -1.15 -4.00
N ASP A 134 -4.54 -0.30 -3.16
CA ASP A 134 -4.92 1.01 -2.69
C ASP A 134 -3.82 1.66 -1.79
N HIS A 135 -2.59 2.01 -2.24
CA HIS A 135 -1.63 2.70 -1.32
C HIS A 135 -2.24 4.00 -0.75
N VAL A 136 -3.03 4.70 -1.55
CA VAL A 136 -3.74 5.91 -1.11
C VAL A 136 -4.82 5.55 -0.08
N GLY A 137 -5.57 4.47 -0.27
CA GLY A 137 -6.53 3.96 0.72
C GLY A 137 -5.86 3.46 1.98
N ASN A 138 -4.74 2.74 1.89
CA ASN A 138 -3.96 2.31 3.06
C ASN A 138 -3.49 3.54 3.86
N GLN A 139 -2.95 4.57 3.18
CA GLN A 139 -2.56 5.82 3.83
C GLN A 139 -3.76 6.58 4.41
N ARG A 140 -4.89 6.61 3.69
CA ARG A 140 -6.14 7.23 4.18
C ARG A 140 -6.69 6.47 5.38
N ALA A 141 -6.63 5.15 5.40
CA ALA A 141 -7.03 4.30 6.51
C ALA A 141 -6.16 4.60 7.73
N CYS A 142 -4.83 4.57 7.59
CA CYS A 142 -3.92 4.96 8.67
C CYS A 142 -4.18 6.39 9.16
N ALA A 143 -4.33 7.36 8.25
CA ALA A 143 -4.61 8.75 8.61
C ALA A 143 -5.97 8.90 9.32
N SER A 144 -7.00 8.19 8.84
CA SER A 144 -8.35 8.18 9.41
C SER A 144 -8.32 7.58 10.82
N ARG A 145 -7.65 6.44 11.03
CA ARG A 145 -7.47 5.84 12.36
C ARG A 145 -6.81 6.82 13.34
N ARG A 146 -5.73 7.48 12.92
CA ARG A 146 -5.06 8.50 13.75
C ARG A 146 -5.97 9.67 14.09
N GLN A 147 -6.70 10.20 13.11
CA GLN A 147 -7.65 11.30 13.34
C GLN A 147 -8.77 10.89 14.28
N HIS A 148 -9.31 9.68 14.13
CA HIS A 148 -10.36 9.15 14.99
C HIS A 148 -9.87 8.99 16.44
N VAL A 149 -8.71 8.39 16.64
CA VAL A 149 -8.08 8.28 17.96
C VAL A 149 -7.78 9.65 18.56
N GLN A 150 -7.23 10.58 17.78
CA GLN A 150 -6.97 11.94 18.25
C GLN A 150 -8.26 12.64 18.70
N ALA A 151 -9.37 12.47 17.97
CA ALA A 151 -10.67 12.99 18.38
C ALA A 151 -11.17 12.34 19.68
N LEU A 152 -10.96 11.02 19.86
CA LEU A 152 -11.28 10.32 21.11
C LEU A 152 -10.46 10.85 22.30
N LEU A 153 -9.16 11.07 22.12
CA LEU A 153 -8.27 11.63 23.14
C LEU A 153 -8.59 13.09 23.48
N GLN A 154 -9.12 13.85 22.52
CA GLN A 154 -9.53 15.25 22.73
C GLN A 154 -10.92 15.38 23.37
N GLY A 155 -11.82 14.41 23.13
CA GLY A 155 -13.19 14.42 23.61
C GLY A 155 -13.43 13.67 24.93
N LYS A 156 -12.47 12.87 25.40
CA LYS A 156 -12.51 12.13 26.66
C LYS A 156 -11.16 12.22 27.38
N GLU A 157 -11.19 12.23 28.70
CA GLU A 157 -10.02 11.99 29.56
C GLU A 157 -9.57 10.52 29.41
N VAL A 158 -9.05 10.14 28.23
CA VAL A 158 -8.38 8.85 28.06
C VAL A 158 -7.04 8.95 28.78
N ASP A 159 -6.99 8.40 29.97
CA ASP A 159 -5.79 8.32 30.79
C ASP A 159 -4.93 7.09 30.42
N GLY A 160 -3.78 6.97 31.09
CA GLY A 160 -2.88 5.83 30.90
C GLY A 160 -3.53 4.49 31.25
N GLU A 161 -4.46 4.45 32.20
CA GLU A 161 -5.16 3.23 32.62
C GLU A 161 -6.11 2.72 31.53
N GLN A 162 -6.83 3.62 30.85
CA GLN A 162 -7.68 3.25 29.72
C GLN A 162 -6.87 2.70 28.54
N LEU A 163 -5.68 3.24 28.28
CA LEU A 163 -4.76 2.76 27.25
C LEU A 163 -4.23 1.35 27.59
N GLU A 164 -3.80 1.13 28.83
CA GLU A 164 -3.36 -0.19 29.31
C GLU A 164 -4.48 -1.23 29.21
N ARG A 165 -5.72 -0.84 29.53
CA ARG A 165 -6.89 -1.73 29.38
C ARG A 165 -7.13 -2.12 27.92
N TRP A 166 -6.99 -1.19 26.97
CA TRP A 166 -7.12 -1.51 25.54
C TRP A 166 -6.02 -2.46 25.04
N LEU A 167 -4.76 -2.21 25.42
CA LEU A 167 -3.65 -3.07 25.05
C LEU A 167 -3.78 -4.47 25.64
N THR A 168 -4.18 -4.57 26.92
CA THR A 168 -4.41 -5.86 27.58
C THR A 168 -5.56 -6.61 26.90
N ALA A 169 -6.67 -5.92 26.60
CA ALA A 169 -7.79 -6.52 25.88
C ALA A 169 -7.40 -7.00 24.48
N LEU A 170 -6.55 -6.25 23.76
CA LEU A 170 -6.03 -6.63 22.46
C LEU A 170 -5.17 -7.91 22.55
N ASP A 171 -4.22 -7.95 23.49
CA ASP A 171 -3.32 -9.08 23.68
C ASP A 171 -4.07 -10.35 24.12
N ASP A 172 -5.02 -10.23 25.06
CA ASP A 172 -5.86 -11.34 25.50
C ASP A 172 -6.75 -11.86 24.38
N ALA A 173 -7.39 -10.97 23.60
CA ALA A 173 -8.22 -11.35 22.48
C ALA A 173 -7.40 -12.01 21.35
N ALA A 174 -6.20 -11.51 21.04
CA ALA A 174 -5.32 -12.10 20.02
C ALA A 174 -4.83 -13.49 20.43
N ARG A 175 -4.47 -13.71 21.70
CA ARG A 175 -4.11 -15.02 22.23
C ARG A 175 -5.29 -15.98 22.20
N SER A 176 -6.45 -15.56 22.69
CA SER A 176 -7.67 -16.37 22.67
C SER A 176 -8.07 -16.75 21.24
N LEU A 177 -7.98 -15.81 20.30
CA LEU A 177 -8.26 -16.07 18.89
C LEU A 177 -7.29 -17.10 18.29
N SER A 178 -6.00 -17.01 18.62
CA SER A 178 -5.00 -18.00 18.19
C SER A 178 -5.34 -19.41 18.70
N ASP A 179 -5.71 -19.55 19.97
CA ASP A 179 -6.12 -20.83 20.55
C ASP A 179 -7.39 -21.38 19.89
N LEU A 180 -8.38 -20.52 19.63
CA LEU A 180 -9.62 -20.89 18.94
C LEU A 180 -9.36 -21.35 17.50
N VAL A 181 -8.44 -20.71 16.78
CA VAL A 181 -8.02 -21.14 15.43
C VAL A 181 -7.47 -22.56 15.47
N GLU A 182 -6.59 -22.88 16.43
CA GLU A 182 -6.04 -24.23 16.56
C GLU A 182 -7.11 -25.27 16.91
N LEU A 183 -8.06 -24.94 17.78
CA LEU A 183 -9.18 -25.82 18.10
C LEU A 183 -10.07 -26.08 16.87
N VAL A 184 -10.38 -25.05 16.08
CA VAL A 184 -11.18 -25.20 14.85
C VAL A 184 -10.43 -26.00 13.80
N ARG A 185 -9.12 -25.81 13.62
CA ARG A 185 -8.26 -26.62 12.74
C ARG A 185 -8.26 -28.10 13.13
N GLN A 186 -8.37 -28.41 14.42
CA GLN A 186 -8.56 -29.76 14.96
C GLN A 186 -9.99 -30.32 14.78
N ARG A 187 -10.81 -29.68 13.94
CA ARG A 187 -12.20 -30.04 13.66
C ARG A 187 -13.12 -29.92 14.87
N ARG A 188 -12.82 -29.04 15.82
CA ARG A 188 -13.73 -28.69 16.93
C ARG A 188 -14.60 -27.49 16.54
N HIS A 189 -15.46 -27.68 15.54
CA HIS A 189 -16.27 -26.62 14.92
C HIS A 189 -17.26 -25.92 15.88
N HIS A 190 -17.54 -26.51 17.06
CA HIS A 190 -18.37 -25.86 18.08
C HIS A 190 -17.72 -24.59 18.68
N HIS A 191 -16.41 -24.39 18.47
CA HIS A 191 -15.71 -23.14 18.83
C HIS A 191 -15.79 -22.05 17.76
N LEU A 192 -16.27 -22.37 16.56
CA LEU A 192 -16.37 -21.42 15.44
C LEU A 192 -17.16 -20.14 15.78
N PRO A 193 -18.31 -20.20 16.50
CA PRO A 193 -19.04 -18.99 16.87
C PRO A 193 -18.21 -18.05 17.75
N VAL A 194 -17.48 -18.59 18.74
CA VAL A 194 -16.65 -17.79 19.65
C VAL A 194 -15.45 -17.19 18.92
N MET A 195 -14.87 -17.93 17.98
CA MET A 195 -13.79 -17.45 17.12
C MET A 195 -14.26 -16.26 16.27
N VAL A 196 -15.43 -16.35 15.65
CA VAL A 196 -15.98 -15.28 14.80
C VAL A 196 -16.38 -14.06 15.64
N ASP A 197 -17.04 -14.25 16.78
CA ASP A 197 -17.37 -13.16 17.68
C ASP A 197 -16.10 -12.41 18.16
N THR A 198 -15.02 -13.15 18.42
CA THR A 198 -13.71 -12.56 18.79
C THR A 198 -13.11 -11.77 17.61
N LEU A 199 -13.21 -12.27 16.38
CA LEU A 199 -12.80 -11.54 15.18
C LEU A 199 -13.58 -10.25 15.02
N VAL A 200 -14.91 -10.31 15.09
CA VAL A 200 -15.80 -9.15 14.96
C VAL A 200 -15.43 -8.09 16.00
N ARG A 201 -15.24 -8.47 17.27
CA ARG A 201 -14.84 -7.52 18.33
C ARG A 201 -13.47 -6.90 18.09
N LEU A 202 -12.56 -7.63 17.46
CA LEU A 202 -11.24 -7.12 17.12
C LEU A 202 -11.28 -6.18 15.91
N THR A 203 -12.10 -6.46 14.89
CA THR A 203 -11.96 -5.83 13.56
C THR A 203 -13.13 -4.97 13.12
N CYS A 204 -14.32 -5.08 13.70
CA CYS A 204 -15.55 -4.47 13.19
C CYS A 204 -16.23 -3.56 14.22
N GLY A 205 -16.98 -2.57 13.70
CA GLY A 205 -17.80 -1.67 14.49
C GLY A 205 -17.07 -0.46 15.11
N ASP A 206 -17.86 0.46 15.66
CA ASP A 206 -17.39 1.68 16.31
C ASP A 206 -16.63 1.33 17.59
N GLY A 207 -15.31 1.30 17.48
CA GLY A 207 -14.41 1.03 18.60
C GLY A 207 -13.77 -0.36 18.60
N ALA A 208 -13.64 -0.98 17.43
CA ALA A 208 -12.78 -2.14 17.24
C ALA A 208 -11.38 -1.88 17.82
N VAL A 209 -11.01 -2.68 18.83
CA VAL A 209 -9.85 -2.43 19.70
C VAL A 209 -8.54 -2.46 18.91
N LEU A 210 -8.47 -3.29 17.86
CA LEU A 210 -7.30 -3.36 16.99
C LEU A 210 -7.04 -2.04 16.28
N GLN A 211 -8.06 -1.45 15.63
CA GLN A 211 -7.95 -0.17 14.93
C GLN A 211 -7.63 0.99 15.88
N GLN A 212 -8.22 0.99 17.08
CA GLN A 212 -7.91 2.00 18.10
C GLN A 212 -6.45 1.95 18.53
N CYS A 213 -5.95 0.76 18.90
CA CYS A 213 -4.55 0.59 19.29
C CYS A 213 -3.61 0.90 18.12
N ALA A 214 -3.95 0.49 16.90
CA ALA A 214 -3.17 0.80 15.71
C ALA A 214 -3.05 2.31 15.45
N GLY A 215 -4.14 3.04 15.63
CA GLY A 215 -4.15 4.51 15.49
C GLY A 215 -3.32 5.21 16.56
N LEU A 216 -3.29 4.69 17.79
CA LEU A 216 -2.49 5.22 18.90
C LEU A 216 -0.98 5.09 18.65
N PHE A 217 -0.55 3.94 18.14
CA PHE A 217 0.88 3.62 17.93
C PHE A 217 1.36 3.82 16.49
N ASP A 218 0.53 4.40 15.62
CA ASP A 218 0.78 4.61 14.19
C ASP A 218 1.25 3.32 13.46
N VAL A 219 0.57 2.21 13.76
CA VAL A 219 0.91 0.89 13.21
C VAL A 219 0.04 0.59 11.99
N PRO A 220 0.64 0.18 10.86
CA PRO A 220 -0.13 -0.27 9.70
C PRO A 220 -0.75 -1.65 9.95
N LEU A 221 -2.02 -1.81 9.60
CA LEU A 221 -2.73 -3.09 9.73
C LEU A 221 -2.66 -3.87 8.41
N THR A 222 -1.45 -4.25 8.00
CA THR A 222 -1.26 -4.85 6.67
C THR A 222 -1.62 -6.34 6.65
N VAL A 223 -2.49 -6.73 5.73
CA VAL A 223 -2.75 -8.11 5.32
C VAL A 223 -2.38 -8.31 3.85
N TYR A 224 -2.19 -9.56 3.42
CA TYR A 224 -1.83 -9.90 2.05
C TYR A 224 -2.94 -10.68 1.35
N ALA A 225 -3.46 -10.15 0.25
CA ALA A 225 -4.56 -10.74 -0.53
C ALA A 225 -4.07 -11.34 -1.86
N SER A 226 -4.92 -12.15 -2.49
CA SER A 226 -4.70 -12.73 -3.82
C SER A 226 -4.96 -11.71 -4.95
N PRO A 227 -4.19 -11.73 -6.07
CA PRO A 227 -4.38 -10.84 -7.24
C PRO A 227 -5.74 -10.97 -7.90
N ALA A 228 -6.24 -12.20 -7.91
CA ALA A 228 -7.37 -12.60 -8.70
C ALA A 228 -8.18 -13.54 -7.81
N PRO A 229 -9.26 -13.06 -7.16
CA PRO A 229 -10.17 -13.96 -6.49
C PRO A 229 -10.70 -14.95 -7.54
N PRO A 230 -10.76 -16.25 -7.21
CA PRO A 230 -11.24 -17.25 -8.15
C PRO A 230 -12.69 -16.94 -8.54
N GLN A 231 -13.04 -17.10 -9.82
CA GLN A 231 -14.43 -17.01 -10.25
C GLN A 231 -15.18 -18.24 -9.73
N VAL A 232 -15.95 -18.04 -8.66
CA VAL A 232 -16.63 -19.12 -7.96
C VAL A 232 -18.10 -18.77 -7.77
N THR A 233 -18.96 -19.80 -7.80
CA THR A 233 -20.41 -19.65 -7.69
C THR A 233 -21.00 -20.39 -6.51
N SER A 234 -20.22 -21.23 -5.80
CA SER A 234 -20.70 -21.92 -4.62
C SER A 234 -20.61 -21.01 -3.37
N PRO A 235 -21.58 -21.05 -2.45
CA PRO A 235 -21.57 -20.19 -1.27
C PRO A 235 -20.31 -20.34 -0.40
N ALA A 236 -19.84 -21.57 -0.21
CA ALA A 236 -18.64 -21.85 0.57
C ALA A 236 -17.36 -21.31 -0.09
N LEU A 237 -17.26 -21.37 -1.42
CA LEU A 237 -16.12 -20.80 -2.13
C LEU A 237 -16.20 -19.27 -2.19
N LEU A 238 -17.40 -18.68 -2.25
CA LEU A 238 -17.58 -17.23 -2.13
C LEU A 238 -17.11 -16.73 -0.77
N LEU A 239 -17.49 -17.40 0.32
CA LEU A 239 -16.97 -17.10 1.67
C LEU A 239 -15.46 -17.31 1.74
N ALA A 240 -14.95 -18.42 1.18
CA ALA A 240 -13.52 -18.69 1.19
C ALA A 240 -12.72 -17.59 0.45
N ALA A 241 -13.22 -17.10 -0.69
CA ALA A 241 -12.60 -16.02 -1.43
C ALA A 241 -12.67 -14.67 -0.70
N ALA A 242 -13.75 -14.38 0.04
CA ALA A 242 -13.89 -13.17 0.83
C ALA A 242 -12.90 -13.10 2.02
N PHE A 243 -12.49 -14.26 2.54
CA PHE A 243 -11.54 -14.36 3.66
C PHE A 243 -10.14 -14.84 3.23
N ASP A 244 -9.84 -14.84 1.92
CA ASP A 244 -8.56 -15.32 1.38
C ASP A 244 -7.44 -14.27 1.53
N VAL A 245 -6.95 -14.13 2.75
CA VAL A 245 -5.80 -13.28 3.08
C VAL A 245 -4.79 -13.98 3.97
N ALA A 246 -3.56 -13.46 3.99
CA ALA A 246 -2.45 -13.97 4.77
C ALA A 246 -1.77 -12.87 5.60
N ALA A 247 -1.08 -13.30 6.67
CA ALA A 247 -0.26 -12.45 7.53
C ALA A 247 1.04 -11.97 6.85
N ALA A 248 1.54 -12.76 5.89
CA ALA A 248 2.83 -12.54 5.25
C ALA A 248 2.71 -12.68 3.73
N ARG A 249 3.57 -11.95 3.02
CA ARG A 249 3.63 -12.01 1.57
C ARG A 249 4.05 -13.40 1.13
N GLY A 250 3.33 -13.96 0.16
CA GLY A 250 3.64 -15.26 -0.42
C GLY A 250 3.30 -15.31 -1.91
N PRO A 251 3.57 -16.45 -2.59
CA PRO A 251 3.32 -16.61 -4.02
C PRO A 251 1.84 -16.50 -4.41
N ARG A 252 0.93 -16.74 -3.47
CA ARG A 252 -0.53 -16.61 -3.66
C ARG A 252 -1.09 -15.30 -3.12
N HIS A 253 -0.41 -14.70 -2.13
CA HIS A 253 -0.83 -13.52 -1.40
C HIS A 253 0.22 -12.43 -1.59
N GLU A 254 0.23 -11.83 -2.78
CA GLU A 254 1.26 -10.87 -3.16
C GLU A 254 0.90 -9.43 -2.81
N PHE A 255 -0.40 -9.15 -2.58
CA PHE A 255 -0.94 -7.79 -2.49
C PHE A 255 -1.12 -7.32 -1.06
N ALA A 256 -0.27 -6.38 -0.64
CA ALA A 256 -0.40 -5.72 0.65
C ALA A 256 -1.58 -4.73 0.65
N VAL A 257 -2.53 -4.91 1.56
CA VAL A 257 -3.70 -4.05 1.76
C VAL A 257 -3.88 -3.77 3.24
N ASP A 258 -4.28 -2.56 3.58
CA ASP A 258 -4.64 -2.25 4.97
C ASP A 258 -5.97 -2.94 5.31
N LEU A 259 -6.06 -3.52 6.50
CA LEU A 259 -7.19 -4.30 6.95
C LEU A 259 -8.51 -3.52 6.85
N ASP A 260 -8.51 -2.21 7.17
CA ASP A 260 -9.72 -1.41 7.06
C ASP A 260 -10.18 -1.32 5.61
N VAL A 261 -9.25 -1.13 4.67
CA VAL A 261 -9.57 -1.11 3.24
C VAL A 261 -10.08 -2.48 2.80
N TRP A 262 -9.43 -3.57 3.23
CA TRP A 262 -9.87 -4.93 2.93
C TRP A 262 -11.30 -5.21 3.41
N LEU A 263 -11.63 -4.81 4.64
CA LEU A 263 -12.96 -4.98 5.22
C LEU A 263 -14.06 -4.27 4.41
N HIS A 264 -13.72 -3.18 3.72
CA HIS A 264 -14.63 -2.44 2.85
C HIS A 264 -14.64 -2.96 1.39
N HIS A 265 -13.78 -3.91 1.02
CA HIS A 265 -13.84 -4.49 -0.32
C HIS A 265 -15.14 -5.25 -0.50
N GLU A 266 -15.79 -5.00 -1.63
CA GLU A 266 -17.04 -5.68 -1.95
C GLU A 266 -16.77 -7.00 -2.66
N HIS A 267 -17.39 -8.07 -2.15
CA HIS A 267 -17.35 -9.39 -2.75
C HIS A 267 -18.73 -9.76 -3.31
N PRO A 268 -18.77 -10.49 -4.43
CA PRO A 268 -20.02 -11.05 -4.91
C PRO A 268 -20.59 -12.01 -3.86
N TRP A 269 -21.88 -11.90 -3.60
CA TRP A 269 -22.65 -12.75 -2.71
C TRP A 269 -23.82 -13.40 -3.46
N LEU A 270 -24.57 -14.24 -2.75
CA LEU A 270 -25.79 -14.87 -3.25
C LEU A 270 -26.67 -13.83 -3.94
N THR A 271 -27.38 -14.23 -5.00
CA THR A 271 -28.22 -13.37 -5.85
C THR A 271 -27.49 -12.35 -6.73
N GLY A 272 -26.15 -12.33 -6.74
CA GLY A 272 -25.34 -11.42 -7.57
C GLY A 272 -25.13 -10.04 -6.94
N ARG A 273 -25.61 -9.83 -5.71
CA ARG A 273 -25.33 -8.62 -4.92
C ARG A 273 -23.85 -8.58 -4.54
N HIS A 274 -23.28 -7.39 -4.48
CA HIS A 274 -21.94 -7.18 -3.91
C HIS A 274 -22.09 -6.70 -2.46
N VAL A 275 -21.30 -7.29 -1.56
CA VAL A 275 -21.37 -7.07 -0.11
C VAL A 275 -19.96 -6.85 0.44
N PRO A 276 -19.73 -5.83 1.29
CA PRO A 276 -18.45 -5.64 1.97
C PRO A 276 -18.04 -6.85 2.81
N VAL A 277 -16.74 -7.13 2.90
CA VAL A 277 -16.20 -8.22 3.77
C VAL A 277 -16.65 -8.04 5.22
N GLU A 278 -16.68 -6.82 5.74
CA GLU A 278 -17.18 -6.53 7.09
C GLU A 278 -18.65 -6.98 7.26
N ALA A 279 -19.51 -6.63 6.31
CA ALA A 279 -20.92 -7.02 6.37
C ALA A 279 -21.09 -8.54 6.24
N LEU A 280 -20.24 -9.21 5.45
CA LEU A 280 -20.20 -10.68 5.40
C LEU A 280 -19.74 -11.27 6.74
N LEU A 281 -18.71 -10.73 7.37
CA LEU A 281 -18.23 -11.21 8.68
C LEU A 281 -19.30 -11.06 9.77
N LEU A 282 -20.01 -9.93 9.79
CA LEU A 282 -21.14 -9.71 10.70
C LEU A 282 -22.32 -10.65 10.41
N ALA A 283 -22.60 -10.95 9.14
CA ALA A 283 -23.60 -11.95 8.77
C ALA A 283 -23.18 -13.35 9.22
N VAL A 284 -21.90 -13.70 9.11
CA VAL A 284 -21.35 -14.97 9.60
C VAL A 284 -21.48 -15.08 11.12
N ASP A 285 -21.14 -14.02 11.87
CA ASP A 285 -21.33 -13.98 13.32
C ASP A 285 -22.80 -14.21 13.70
N ALA A 286 -23.69 -13.43 13.09
CA ALA A 286 -25.12 -13.51 13.33
C ALA A 286 -25.71 -14.88 12.96
N ALA A 287 -25.19 -15.53 11.91
CA ALA A 287 -25.61 -16.85 11.46
C ALA A 287 -25.02 -17.98 12.30
N LEU A 288 -23.87 -17.80 12.96
CA LEU A 288 -23.26 -18.82 13.81
C LEU A 288 -23.66 -18.69 15.28
N ALA A 289 -24.21 -17.54 15.68
CA ALA A 289 -24.70 -17.31 17.02
C ALA A 289 -25.70 -18.40 17.49
N PRO A 290 -25.78 -18.66 18.81
CA PRO A 290 -26.76 -19.57 19.39
C PRO A 290 -28.18 -19.17 18.96
N PRO A 291 -29.06 -20.13 18.64
CA PRO A 291 -30.42 -19.84 18.24
C PRO A 291 -31.14 -19.05 19.36
N ARG A 292 -31.70 -17.91 19.00
CA ARG A 292 -32.58 -17.12 19.87
C ARG A 292 -34.01 -17.53 19.57
N PHE A 293 -34.82 -17.77 20.61
CA PHE A 293 -36.22 -18.20 20.46
C PHE A 293 -37.07 -17.24 19.61
N ASP A 294 -36.68 -15.97 19.53
CA ASP A 294 -37.43 -14.92 18.81
C ASP A 294 -36.94 -14.67 17.37
N ARG A 295 -35.90 -15.37 16.90
CA ARG A 295 -35.33 -15.17 15.57
C ARG A 295 -35.57 -16.39 14.68
N VAL A 296 -36.32 -16.19 13.60
CA VAL A 296 -36.44 -17.18 12.52
C VAL A 296 -35.16 -17.14 11.70
N ASP A 297 -34.51 -18.29 11.52
CA ASP A 297 -33.34 -18.41 10.66
C ASP A 297 -33.70 -18.03 9.22
N SER A 298 -33.02 -17.03 8.69
CA SER A 298 -33.12 -16.64 7.28
C SER A 298 -32.53 -17.73 6.37
N GLU A 299 -32.86 -17.69 5.08
CA GLU A 299 -32.24 -18.57 4.09
C GLU A 299 -30.72 -18.38 4.04
N ASP A 300 -30.26 -17.13 4.10
CA ASP A 300 -28.84 -16.78 4.16
C ASP A 300 -28.16 -17.37 5.40
N ASP A 301 -28.78 -17.31 6.58
CA ASP A 301 -28.24 -17.91 7.81
C ASP A 301 -28.01 -19.42 7.62
N ARG A 302 -28.96 -20.12 6.99
CA ARG A 302 -28.83 -21.56 6.71
C ARG A 302 -27.72 -21.86 5.72
N VAL A 303 -27.60 -21.06 4.65
CA VAL A 303 -26.55 -21.22 3.64
C VAL A 303 -25.17 -20.97 4.25
N ILE A 304 -25.03 -19.95 5.10
CA ILE A 304 -23.79 -19.66 5.81
C ILE A 304 -23.42 -20.81 6.74
N ARG A 305 -24.35 -21.27 7.60
CA ARG A 305 -24.10 -22.42 8.50
C ARG A 305 -23.69 -23.67 7.71
N ALA A 306 -24.36 -23.96 6.59
CA ALA A 306 -24.02 -25.09 5.73
C ALA A 306 -22.64 -24.95 5.08
N SER A 307 -22.24 -23.73 4.71
CA SER A 307 -20.95 -23.44 4.10
C SER A 307 -19.78 -23.70 5.04
N PHE A 308 -19.93 -23.40 6.34
CA PHE A 308 -18.93 -23.73 7.36
C PHE A 308 -18.90 -25.21 7.79
N GLY A 309 -19.79 -26.02 7.23
CA GLY A 309 -19.61 -27.48 7.21
C GLY A 309 -18.57 -27.94 6.18
N GLN A 310 -18.14 -27.07 5.27
CA GLN A 310 -17.14 -27.35 4.25
C GLN A 310 -15.73 -26.91 4.69
N ALA A 311 -14.72 -27.63 4.22
CA ALA A 311 -13.34 -27.42 4.65
C ALA A 311 -12.78 -26.08 4.18
N GLU A 312 -13.18 -25.63 2.99
CA GLU A 312 -12.68 -24.45 2.30
C GLU A 312 -13.04 -23.15 3.04
N ALA A 313 -14.33 -22.96 3.35
CA ALA A 313 -14.80 -21.77 4.06
C ALA A 313 -14.21 -21.70 5.48
N THR A 314 -14.16 -22.84 6.18
CA THR A 314 -13.55 -22.92 7.52
C THR A 314 -12.06 -22.60 7.48
N ALA A 315 -11.32 -23.17 6.52
CA ALA A 315 -9.88 -22.95 6.39
C ALA A 315 -9.54 -21.49 6.06
N ALA A 316 -10.29 -20.87 5.15
CA ALA A 316 -10.11 -19.46 4.79
C ALA A 316 -10.39 -18.53 5.99
N LEU A 317 -11.46 -18.77 6.74
CA LEU A 317 -11.76 -17.99 7.94
C LEU A 317 -10.69 -18.16 9.03
N CYS A 318 -10.14 -19.35 9.21
CA CYS A 318 -8.99 -19.57 10.09
C CYS A 318 -7.71 -18.86 9.59
N ALA A 319 -7.50 -18.78 8.28
CA ALA A 319 -6.38 -18.03 7.69
C ALA A 319 -6.53 -16.53 7.94
N PHE A 320 -7.72 -15.97 7.70
CA PHE A 320 -8.05 -14.59 8.04
C PHE A 320 -7.82 -14.32 9.53
N ALA A 321 -8.30 -15.19 10.41
CA ALA A 321 -8.07 -15.06 11.84
C ALA A 321 -6.59 -15.07 12.23
N THR A 322 -5.81 -15.94 11.60
CA THR A 322 -4.34 -15.99 11.79
C THR A 322 -3.69 -14.68 11.34
N ALA A 323 -4.14 -14.09 10.23
CA ALA A 323 -3.67 -12.80 9.75
C ALA A 323 -3.99 -11.68 10.75
N VAL A 324 -5.20 -11.64 11.29
CA VAL A 324 -5.62 -10.69 12.33
C VAL A 324 -4.76 -10.83 13.60
N CYS A 325 -4.50 -12.06 14.07
CA CYS A 325 -3.60 -12.30 15.21
C CYS A 325 -2.18 -11.74 14.97
N SER A 326 -1.63 -11.97 13.78
CA SER A 326 -0.28 -11.47 13.44
C SER A 326 -0.22 -9.95 13.41
N VAL A 327 -1.27 -9.30 12.91
CA VAL A 327 -1.37 -7.85 12.87
C VAL A 327 -1.53 -7.29 14.30
N ALA A 328 -2.37 -7.91 15.13
CA ALA A 328 -2.53 -7.55 16.54
C ALA A 328 -1.22 -7.66 17.32
N ALA A 329 -0.46 -8.75 17.14
CA ALA A 329 0.84 -8.93 17.76
C ALA A 329 1.83 -7.82 17.37
N SER A 330 1.76 -7.34 16.12
CA SER A 330 2.60 -6.22 15.64
C SER A 330 2.26 -4.91 16.36
N VAL A 331 0.98 -4.67 16.65
CA VAL A 331 0.53 -3.50 17.42
C VAL A 331 1.03 -3.58 18.87
N VAL A 332 0.87 -4.75 19.52
CA VAL A 332 1.35 -4.97 20.89
C VAL A 332 2.88 -4.78 20.99
N ALA A 333 3.63 -5.29 20.01
CA ALA A 333 5.08 -5.12 19.95
C ALA A 333 5.49 -3.64 19.80
N ALA A 334 4.79 -2.87 18.96
CA ALA A 334 5.05 -1.44 18.78
C ALA A 334 4.78 -0.64 20.06
N ALA A 335 3.70 -0.97 20.78
CA ALA A 335 3.38 -0.37 22.08
C ALA A 335 4.49 -0.61 23.11
N ALA A 336 4.97 -1.86 23.21
CA ALA A 336 6.06 -2.22 24.11
C ALA A 336 7.41 -1.55 23.75
N GLY A 337 7.65 -1.29 22.46
CA GLY A 337 8.82 -0.52 22.01
C GLY A 337 8.76 0.95 22.42
N THR A 338 7.57 1.57 22.30
CA THR A 338 7.33 2.97 22.66
C THR A 338 7.53 3.21 24.16
N ALA A 339 7.06 2.29 25.01
CA ALA A 339 7.23 2.36 26.47
C ALA A 339 8.72 2.29 26.91
N ARG A 340 9.57 1.56 26.19
CA ARG A 340 11.01 1.49 26.49
C ARG A 340 11.77 2.75 26.07
N THR A 341 11.30 3.44 25.03
CA THR A 341 11.91 4.70 24.58
C THR A 341 11.49 5.90 25.42
N SER A 342 10.30 5.88 26.03
CA SER A 342 9.86 6.91 26.98
C SER A 342 10.44 6.70 28.38
N ALA A 343 10.78 5.46 28.76
CA ALA A 343 11.61 5.15 29.90
C ALA A 343 13.11 5.36 29.56
N GLY A 344 13.51 6.63 29.38
CA GLY A 344 14.93 7.01 29.43
C GLY A 344 15.57 6.60 30.77
N PRO A 345 16.92 6.50 30.85
CA PRO A 345 17.61 5.91 32.00
C PRO A 345 17.14 6.59 33.28
N SER A 346 16.80 5.76 34.28
CA SER A 346 16.56 6.21 35.63
C SER A 346 17.61 7.23 36.03
N LEU A 347 17.18 8.38 36.57
CA LEU A 347 18.03 9.39 37.22
C LEU A 347 18.95 8.81 38.32
N ALA A 348 18.82 7.52 38.67
CA ALA A 348 19.77 6.79 39.51
C ALA A 348 21.12 6.46 38.81
N GLU A 349 21.22 6.49 37.49
CA GLU A 349 22.48 6.24 36.76
C GLU A 349 23.25 7.51 36.37
N ALA A 350 22.75 8.70 36.74
CA ALA A 350 23.46 9.97 36.56
C ALA A 350 24.31 10.39 37.78
N THR A 351 24.47 9.50 38.77
CA THR A 351 25.34 9.70 39.93
C THR A 351 26.22 8.47 40.14
N LEU A 352 27.20 8.30 39.25
CA LEU A 352 28.47 7.64 39.55
C LEU A 352 29.60 8.31 38.76
#